data_AF-A0A815T6B3-F1
#
_entry.id   AF-A0A815T6B3-F1
#
_cell.length_a   1.000
_cell.length_b   1.000
_cell.length_c   1.000
_cell.angle_alpha   90.00
_cell.angle_beta   90.00
_cell.angle_gamma   90.00
#
_symmetry.space_group_name_H-M   'P 1'
#
loop_
_entity.id
_entity.type
_entity.pdbx_description
1 polymer ?
#
loop_
_entity_poly.entity_id
_entity_poly.type
_entity_poly.pdbx_seq_one_letter_code
_entity_poly.pdbx_strand_id
1 'polypeptide(L)'
;MNAWRVFNSARYMPNRNALVDVSSLAVLSCSSTALSVAGSAAVAVTSKGLSVLRFEMWTLAQKVRHFQSFLEQPGRHNKYNLVSDCPMSLWGDNRSCTKGSSDNDGLWTTMYLSSQIFRYAVTKDPAVKVSAWTHFEALELLNQVSGIPGYPSRSFAKRSDFPPSHSWYLSPTNSTLQFKGDTSSDEIVGHEFVYPLVHDLLAGNDDERQRAYILVLNITTNILTHDWYLVGEKHTPTTWGFWNPIRINNDSNVQDDRGINSLEILAYLLQTYAYSGDERFLDGAKLLIDTYQYDINLINAKMIAVCENNFSDDQLAYLSYFNLVYAINTITLTDHLSPGQKARAKLITDKLLEYMKTGLDLFHRYTQTEKSPFYNFIYCYASGQVNQTQHLFNKNYPSSVSFNCSSLSTDGIWHMQRWPLELINWPQFNTVRLDVQRNKPAECNGKPYALHLLPPDERNVGKWNSNAYSLDYGTGFKEEDPTPFLISYWGMRYFNLLGE
;
A
#
# COMPACT_ATOMS: atom_id res chain seq x y z
N MET A 1 -29.52 -3.86 -12.18
CA MET A 1 -29.51 -2.79 -11.16
C MET A 1 -29.53 -1.45 -11.88
N ASN A 2 -30.62 -0.69 -11.76
CA ASN A 2 -30.69 0.70 -12.22
C ASN A 2 -29.99 1.58 -11.17
N ALA A 3 -28.67 1.61 -11.19
CA ALA A 3 -27.89 2.52 -10.35
C ALA A 3 -27.65 3.81 -11.15
N TRP A 4 -28.05 4.94 -10.57
CA TRP A 4 -27.66 6.27 -11.07
C TRP A 4 -26.14 6.38 -10.99
N ARG A 5 -25.52 6.96 -12.03
CA ARG A 5 -24.08 7.27 -12.08
C ARG A 5 -23.89 8.76 -12.18
N VAL A 6 -22.88 9.29 -11.49
CA VAL A 6 -22.59 10.72 -11.52
C VAL A 6 -21.52 11.05 -12.55
N PHE A 7 -21.91 11.85 -13.55
CA PHE A 7 -21.01 12.39 -14.57
C PHE A 7 -20.77 13.89 -14.42
N ASN A 8 -21.45 14.57 -13.49
CA ASN A 8 -21.20 15.97 -13.21
C ASN A 8 -20.00 16.14 -12.26
N SER A 9 -18.80 15.92 -12.78
CA SER A 9 -17.53 16.16 -12.08
C SER A 9 -16.43 16.52 -13.07
N ALA A 10 -15.35 17.15 -12.60
CA ALA A 10 -14.24 17.55 -13.46
C ALA A 10 -13.61 16.39 -14.26
N ARG A 11 -13.78 15.14 -13.80
CA ARG A 11 -13.33 13.93 -14.49
C ARG A 11 -14.10 13.64 -15.79
N TYR A 12 -15.40 13.94 -15.82
CA TYR A 12 -16.27 13.57 -16.95
C TYR A 12 -16.85 14.79 -17.67
N MET A 13 -17.37 15.74 -16.91
CA MET A 13 -17.97 16.98 -17.39
C MET A 13 -17.69 18.09 -16.37
N PRO A 14 -16.67 18.94 -16.57
CA PRO A 14 -16.43 20.08 -15.71
C PRO A 14 -17.59 21.06 -15.89
N ASN A 15 -18.55 21.08 -14.98
CA ASN A 15 -19.72 21.97 -15.06
C ASN A 15 -19.88 22.84 -13.80
N ARG A 16 -18.83 23.01 -13.00
CA ARG A 16 -18.94 23.71 -11.70
C ARG A 16 -17.85 24.72 -11.36
N ASN A 17 -16.80 24.85 -12.17
CA ASN A 17 -15.95 26.04 -12.11
C ASN A 17 -16.39 26.99 -13.22
N ALA A 18 -16.26 28.30 -13.02
CA ALA A 18 -16.54 29.35 -14.01
C ALA A 18 -15.73 29.25 -15.33
N LEU A 19 -15.06 28.12 -15.57
CA LEU A 19 -14.17 27.83 -16.68
C LEU A 19 -14.86 27.01 -17.79
N VAL A 20 -15.87 26.17 -17.48
CA VAL A 20 -16.60 25.35 -18.46
C VAL A 20 -18.06 25.23 -18.03
N ASP A 21 -18.98 25.65 -18.90
CA ASP A 21 -20.44 25.65 -18.67
C ASP A 21 -21.11 24.76 -19.71
N VAL A 22 -21.93 23.79 -19.27
CA VAL A 22 -22.68 22.87 -20.15
C VAL A 22 -24.02 23.51 -20.54
N SER A 23 -24.07 24.05 -21.75
CA SER A 23 -25.26 24.72 -22.30
C SER A 23 -26.36 23.74 -22.78
N SER A 24 -25.98 22.54 -23.22
CA SER A 24 -26.91 21.49 -23.63
C SER A 24 -26.28 20.11 -23.52
N LEU A 25 -27.12 19.09 -23.29
CA LEU A 25 -26.73 17.69 -23.21
C LEU A 25 -27.74 16.84 -23.98
N ALA A 26 -27.25 15.98 -24.89
CA ALA A 26 -28.06 15.02 -25.61
C ALA A 26 -27.53 13.61 -25.39
N VAL A 27 -28.43 12.62 -25.22
CA VAL A 27 -28.06 11.20 -25.17
C VAL A 27 -28.42 10.57 -26.50
N LEU A 28 -27.41 10.07 -27.19
CA LEU A 28 -27.53 9.33 -28.44
C LEU A 28 -27.67 7.84 -28.11
N SER A 29 -28.86 7.27 -28.31
CA SER A 29 -29.05 5.83 -28.26
C SER A 29 -28.57 5.19 -29.56
N CYS A 30 -27.68 4.20 -29.47
CA CYS A 30 -27.44 3.30 -30.61
C CYS A 30 -28.51 2.20 -30.62
N SER A 31 -29.09 1.90 -31.79
CA SER A 31 -30.13 0.88 -31.90
C SER A 31 -29.59 -0.52 -31.58
N SER A 32 -30.45 -1.38 -31.05
CA SER A 32 -30.16 -2.76 -30.65
C SER A 32 -29.81 -3.71 -31.80
N THR A 33 -29.73 -3.24 -33.05
CA THR A 33 -29.59 -4.07 -34.25
C THR A 33 -28.22 -3.97 -34.93
N ALA A 34 -27.30 -3.15 -34.45
CA ALA A 34 -25.93 -3.11 -34.96
C ALA A 34 -25.03 -4.00 -34.10
N LEU A 35 -24.35 -4.97 -34.74
CA LEU A 35 -23.25 -5.79 -34.20
C LEU A 35 -22.00 -4.96 -33.77
N SER A 36 -22.16 -3.68 -33.44
CA SER A 36 -21.08 -2.78 -33.04
C SER A 36 -21.27 -2.33 -31.59
N VAL A 37 -20.23 -2.58 -30.81
CA VAL A 37 -20.01 -2.35 -29.37
C VAL A 37 -20.02 -0.86 -28.97
N ALA A 38 -20.62 0.03 -29.76
CA ALA A 38 -20.74 1.45 -29.42
C ALA A 38 -21.96 1.66 -28.51
N GLY A 39 -21.72 1.72 -27.19
CA GLY A 39 -22.76 2.06 -26.22
C GLY A 39 -23.38 3.45 -26.47
N SER A 40 -24.53 3.72 -25.84
CA SER A 40 -25.16 5.04 -25.85
C SER A 40 -24.13 6.13 -25.52
N ALA A 41 -24.06 7.19 -26.32
CA ALA A 41 -23.14 8.30 -26.07
C ALA A 41 -23.91 9.47 -25.46
N ALA A 42 -23.28 10.23 -24.56
CA ALA A 42 -23.80 11.52 -24.15
C ALA A 42 -22.93 12.63 -24.74
N VAL A 43 -23.53 13.57 -25.44
CA VAL A 43 -22.84 14.71 -26.07
C VAL A 43 -23.24 15.98 -25.33
N ALA A 44 -22.26 16.66 -24.74
CA ALA A 44 -22.44 17.95 -24.10
C ALA A 44 -21.85 19.07 -24.95
N VAL A 45 -22.62 20.15 -25.15
CA VAL A 45 -22.12 21.41 -25.70
C VAL A 45 -21.68 22.29 -24.53
N THR A 46 -20.39 22.59 -24.49
CA THR A 46 -19.80 23.44 -23.46
C THR A 46 -19.34 24.79 -24.01
N SER A 47 -19.13 25.77 -23.13
CA SER A 47 -18.51 27.05 -23.48
C SER A 47 -17.09 26.92 -24.08
N LYS A 48 -16.48 25.73 -24.03
CA LYS A 48 -15.14 25.43 -24.59
C LYS A 48 -15.16 24.47 -25.79
N GLY A 49 -16.32 23.92 -26.16
CA GLY A 49 -16.45 22.95 -27.26
C GLY A 49 -17.36 21.78 -26.93
N LEU A 50 -17.31 20.73 -27.76
CA LEU A 50 -18.10 19.51 -27.60
C LEU A 50 -17.37 18.49 -26.71
N SER A 51 -18.06 17.94 -25.72
CA SER A 51 -17.62 16.76 -24.95
C SER A 51 -18.47 15.56 -25.31
N VAL A 52 -17.84 14.40 -25.51
CA VAL A 52 -18.51 13.13 -25.85
C VAL A 52 -18.16 12.09 -24.81
N LEU A 53 -19.15 11.69 -24.00
CA LEU A 53 -19.05 10.54 -23.12
C LEU A 53 -19.49 9.29 -23.85
N ARG A 54 -18.69 8.23 -23.74
CA ARG A 54 -19.00 6.91 -24.29
C ARG A 54 -18.85 5.87 -23.20
N PHE A 55 -19.67 4.83 -23.30
CA PHE A 55 -19.52 3.65 -22.45
C PHE A 55 -18.77 2.57 -23.21
N GLU A 56 -17.60 2.23 -22.70
CA GLU A 56 -16.80 1.11 -23.21
C GLU A 56 -16.69 0.04 -22.13
N MET A 57 -16.86 -1.21 -22.55
CA MET A 57 -16.67 -2.35 -21.66
C MET A 57 -15.18 -2.68 -21.57
N TRP A 58 -14.68 -2.71 -20.34
CA TRP A 58 -13.29 -3.09 -20.04
C TRP A 58 -13.29 -4.28 -19.08
N THR A 59 -12.58 -5.34 -19.47
CA THR A 59 -12.20 -6.43 -18.56
C THR A 59 -11.12 -5.95 -17.58
N LEU A 60 -10.99 -6.61 -16.42
CA LEU A 60 -9.91 -6.31 -15.49
C LEU A 60 -8.53 -6.56 -16.14
N ALA A 61 -8.42 -7.59 -16.98
CA ALA A 61 -7.22 -7.87 -17.77
C ALA A 61 -6.87 -6.75 -18.77
N GLN A 62 -7.85 -6.06 -19.36
CA GLN A 62 -7.57 -4.86 -20.18
C GLN A 62 -7.10 -3.70 -19.31
N LYS A 63 -7.74 -3.47 -18.15
CA LYS A 63 -7.34 -2.40 -17.22
C LYS A 63 -5.93 -2.58 -16.71
N VAL A 64 -5.56 -3.78 -16.27
CA VAL A 64 -4.19 -4.04 -15.76
C VAL A 64 -3.15 -3.82 -16.86
N ARG A 65 -3.42 -4.20 -18.13
CA ARG A 65 -2.51 -3.91 -19.25
C ARG A 65 -2.37 -2.42 -19.51
N HIS A 66 -3.47 -1.67 -19.46
CA HIS A 66 -3.44 -0.21 -19.60
C HIS A 66 -2.61 0.45 -18.49
N PHE A 67 -2.86 0.09 -17.24
CA PHE A 67 -2.14 0.62 -16.09
C PHE A 67 -0.66 0.21 -16.05
N GLN A 68 -0.34 -1.01 -16.51
CA GLN A 68 1.05 -1.43 -16.64
C GLN A 68 1.77 -0.58 -17.71
N SER A 69 1.18 -0.46 -18.89
CA SER A 69 1.73 0.38 -19.96
C SER A 69 1.86 1.85 -19.54
N PHE A 70 0.94 2.33 -18.71
CA PHE A 70 0.95 3.70 -18.19
C PHE A 70 2.18 3.99 -17.32
N LEU A 71 2.53 3.11 -16.38
CA LEU A 71 3.70 3.31 -15.50
C LEU A 71 5.02 3.04 -16.23
N GLU A 72 5.02 2.19 -17.25
CA GLU A 72 6.19 1.92 -18.09
C GLU A 72 6.53 3.08 -19.05
N GLN A 73 5.71 4.13 -19.12
CA GLN A 73 6.00 5.31 -19.94
C GLN A 73 7.24 6.05 -19.40
N PRO A 74 8.27 6.29 -20.25
CA PRO A 74 9.49 6.95 -19.81
C PRO A 74 9.23 8.33 -19.17
N GLY A 75 9.74 8.53 -17.96
CA GLY A 75 9.66 9.80 -17.24
C GLY A 75 8.33 10.08 -16.55
N ARG A 76 7.36 9.17 -16.59
CA ARG A 76 6.08 9.28 -15.89
C ARG A 76 6.14 8.43 -14.62
N HIS A 77 5.87 9.02 -13.45
CA HIS A 77 5.93 8.34 -12.14
C HIS A 77 7.23 7.61 -11.81
N ASN A 78 8.32 7.85 -12.54
CA ASN A 78 9.60 7.17 -12.34
C ASN A 78 10.71 8.20 -12.22
N LYS A 79 11.36 8.20 -11.04
CA LYS A 79 12.55 8.98 -10.73
C LYS A 79 13.65 8.02 -10.27
N TYR A 80 14.64 7.77 -11.12
CA TYR A 80 15.76 6.85 -10.86
C TYR A 80 15.29 5.43 -10.47
N ASN A 81 14.23 4.94 -11.13
CA ASN A 81 13.54 3.69 -10.84
C ASN A 81 12.84 3.65 -9.46
N LEU A 82 12.71 4.79 -8.79
CA LEU A 82 11.77 4.96 -7.69
C LEU A 82 10.43 5.46 -8.24
N VAL A 83 9.34 4.88 -7.75
CA VAL A 83 8.00 5.39 -8.00
C VAL A 83 7.87 6.75 -7.33
N SER A 84 7.55 7.76 -8.12
CA SER A 84 7.49 9.15 -7.66
C SER A 84 6.16 9.80 -7.96
N ASP A 85 5.86 10.86 -7.21
CA ASP A 85 4.74 11.74 -7.53
C ASP A 85 4.89 12.36 -8.93
N CYS A 86 3.75 12.68 -9.53
CA CYS A 86 3.66 13.26 -10.86
C CYS A 86 2.81 14.54 -10.84
N PRO A 87 3.34 15.67 -10.34
CA PRO A 87 2.71 16.96 -10.54
C PRO A 87 2.69 17.32 -12.02
N MET A 88 1.61 17.97 -12.44
CA MET A 88 1.38 18.41 -13.80
C MET A 88 1.54 19.94 -13.88
N SER A 89 2.10 20.44 -14.98
CA SER A 89 2.34 21.88 -15.16
C SER A 89 1.07 22.66 -15.49
N LEU A 90 0.07 21.98 -16.05
CA LEU A 90 -1.23 22.54 -16.40
C LEU A 90 -2.35 21.67 -15.83
N TRP A 91 -3.46 22.33 -15.50
CA TRP A 91 -4.65 21.66 -15.00
C TRP A 91 -5.17 20.65 -16.03
N GLY A 92 -5.29 19.39 -15.63
CA GLY A 92 -5.80 18.33 -16.49
C GLY A 92 -4.86 17.86 -17.59
N ASP A 93 -3.61 18.32 -17.64
CA ASP A 93 -2.66 17.95 -18.69
C ASP A 93 -1.65 16.91 -18.22
N ASN A 94 -2.02 15.65 -18.42
CA ASN A 94 -1.19 14.50 -18.05
C ASN A 94 -0.10 14.16 -19.07
N ARG A 95 0.18 15.03 -20.04
CA ARG A 95 1.38 14.94 -20.90
C ARG A 95 2.62 15.45 -20.18
N SER A 96 2.44 16.18 -19.09
CA SER A 96 3.51 16.68 -18.23
C SER A 96 3.58 15.90 -16.93
N CYS A 97 4.80 15.55 -16.51
CA CYS A 97 5.07 14.91 -15.23
C CYS A 97 6.38 15.46 -14.70
N THR A 98 6.34 16.40 -13.75
CA THR A 98 7.57 16.89 -13.13
C THR A 98 8.08 15.86 -12.13
N LYS A 99 9.37 15.53 -12.21
CA LYS A 99 9.99 14.58 -11.28
C LYS A 99 10.00 15.18 -9.88
N GLY A 100 9.09 14.73 -9.02
CA GLY A 100 9.07 15.06 -7.60
C GLY A 100 9.99 14.13 -6.79
N SER A 101 10.37 14.58 -5.60
CA SER A 101 10.87 13.69 -4.56
C SER A 101 9.87 13.69 -3.43
N SER A 102 9.34 12.50 -3.12
CA SER A 102 8.51 12.31 -1.94
C SER A 102 9.39 12.02 -0.73
N ASP A 103 8.73 12.01 0.40
CA ASP A 103 9.24 11.54 1.68
C ASP A 103 8.93 10.04 1.88
N ASN A 104 8.31 9.42 0.87
CA ASN A 104 7.89 8.02 0.82
C ASN A 104 8.25 7.34 -0.51
N ASP A 105 9.31 7.80 -1.20
CA ASP A 105 9.69 7.22 -2.50
C ASP A 105 10.04 5.73 -2.34
N GLY A 106 10.59 5.30 -1.19
CA GLY A 106 10.86 3.89 -0.89
C GLY A 106 9.57 3.07 -0.81
N LEU A 107 8.64 3.46 0.06
CA LEU A 107 7.33 2.80 0.26
C LEU A 107 6.54 2.69 -1.04
N TRP A 108 6.45 3.74 -1.84
CA TRP A 108 5.72 3.66 -3.12
C TRP A 108 6.39 2.71 -4.10
N THR A 109 7.72 2.67 -4.09
CA THR A 109 8.49 1.73 -4.91
C THR A 109 8.34 0.29 -4.43
N THR A 110 8.30 0.03 -3.11
CA THR A 110 8.11 -1.32 -2.57
C THR A 110 6.72 -1.86 -2.91
N MET A 111 5.69 -1.01 -2.85
CA MET A 111 4.32 -1.35 -3.27
C MET A 111 4.27 -1.73 -4.75
N TYR A 112 4.94 -0.97 -5.62
CA TYR A 112 4.98 -1.29 -7.04
C TYR A 112 5.78 -2.55 -7.32
N LEU A 113 6.97 -2.68 -6.74
CA LEU A 113 7.80 -3.87 -6.87
C LEU A 113 7.03 -5.12 -6.43
N SER A 114 6.30 -5.05 -5.31
CA SER A 114 5.46 -6.17 -4.85
C SER A 114 4.38 -6.55 -5.86
N SER A 115 3.76 -5.57 -6.53
CA SER A 115 2.84 -5.86 -7.64
C SER A 115 3.51 -6.63 -8.79
N GLN A 116 4.75 -6.26 -9.13
CA GLN A 116 5.50 -6.92 -10.19
C GLN A 116 6.01 -8.29 -9.77
N ILE A 117 6.32 -8.50 -8.50
CA ILE A 117 6.67 -9.82 -7.95
C ILE A 117 5.46 -10.76 -8.03
N PHE A 118 4.27 -10.32 -7.60
CA PHE A 118 3.05 -11.13 -7.77
C PHE A 118 2.73 -11.38 -9.25
N ARG A 119 2.90 -10.37 -10.12
CA ARG A 119 2.79 -10.55 -11.58
C ARG A 119 3.75 -11.61 -12.10
N TYR A 120 5.02 -11.55 -11.72
CA TYR A 120 6.02 -12.53 -12.13
C TYR A 120 5.69 -13.92 -11.58
N ALA A 121 5.24 -14.01 -10.33
CA ALA A 121 4.87 -15.28 -9.72
C ALA A 121 3.71 -15.97 -10.47
N VAL A 122 2.74 -15.20 -10.96
CA VAL A 122 1.60 -15.69 -11.76
C VAL A 122 1.97 -15.98 -13.22
N THR A 123 2.73 -15.08 -13.86
CA THR A 123 2.96 -15.13 -15.32
C THR A 123 4.24 -15.86 -15.72
N LYS A 124 5.22 -15.93 -14.82
CA LYS A 124 6.60 -16.42 -15.07
C LYS A 124 7.30 -15.72 -16.24
N ASP A 125 6.88 -14.50 -16.59
CA ASP A 125 7.45 -13.72 -17.68
C ASP A 125 8.83 -13.14 -17.29
N PRO A 126 9.93 -13.54 -17.96
CA PRO A 126 11.27 -13.04 -17.63
C PRO A 126 11.43 -11.53 -17.82
N ALA A 127 10.65 -10.89 -18.71
CA ALA A 127 10.70 -9.44 -18.88
C ALA A 127 10.19 -8.71 -17.62
N VAL A 128 9.20 -9.28 -16.94
CA VAL A 128 8.70 -8.77 -15.66
C VAL A 128 9.79 -8.88 -14.59
N LYS A 129 10.52 -10.00 -14.54
CA LYS A 129 11.64 -10.14 -13.60
C LYS A 129 12.71 -9.07 -13.82
N VAL A 130 13.14 -8.86 -15.07
CA VAL A 130 14.16 -7.85 -15.40
C VAL A 130 13.71 -6.45 -14.95
N SER A 131 12.47 -6.06 -15.26
CA SER A 131 11.93 -4.76 -14.85
C SER A 131 11.72 -4.63 -13.34
N ALA A 132 11.26 -5.68 -12.67
CA ALA A 132 11.14 -5.70 -11.20
C ALA A 132 12.52 -5.53 -10.55
N TRP A 133 13.54 -6.20 -11.09
CA TRP A 133 14.90 -6.14 -10.55
C TRP A 133 15.47 -4.71 -10.57
N THR A 134 15.20 -3.90 -11.60
CA THR A 134 15.68 -2.50 -11.61
C THR A 134 15.11 -1.63 -10.49
N HIS A 135 13.91 -1.96 -10.00
CA HIS A 135 13.28 -1.27 -8.86
C HIS A 135 13.87 -1.78 -7.54
N PHE A 136 14.14 -3.10 -7.44
CA PHE A 136 14.88 -3.65 -6.30
C PHE A 136 16.26 -3.00 -6.14
N GLU A 137 17.00 -2.81 -7.24
CA GLU A 137 18.31 -2.15 -7.21
C GLU A 137 18.24 -0.68 -6.77
N ALA A 138 17.14 0.02 -7.07
CA ALA A 138 16.91 1.37 -6.56
C ALA A 138 16.62 1.38 -5.05
N LEU A 139 15.89 0.38 -4.54
CA LEU A 139 15.68 0.20 -3.09
C LEU A 139 16.97 -0.19 -2.36
N GLU A 140 17.81 -1.03 -2.97
CA GLU A 140 19.17 -1.29 -2.47
C GLU A 140 19.99 -0.01 -2.39
N LEU A 141 19.91 0.84 -3.42
CA LEU A 141 20.61 2.12 -3.41
C LEU A 141 20.11 3.04 -2.28
N LEU A 142 18.81 3.06 -1.97
CA LEU A 142 18.28 3.80 -0.80
C LEU A 142 18.93 3.34 0.52
N ASN A 143 19.28 2.05 0.64
CA ASN A 143 19.96 1.49 1.81
C ASN A 143 21.47 1.76 1.81
N GLN A 144 22.06 2.14 0.69
CA GLN A 144 23.50 2.34 0.53
C GLN A 144 23.91 3.81 0.56
N VAL A 145 23.06 4.72 0.07
CA VAL A 145 23.42 6.15 -0.11
C VAL A 145 23.75 6.87 1.21
N SER A 146 23.21 6.41 2.34
CA SER A 146 23.51 6.97 3.66
C SER A 146 24.85 6.51 4.22
N GLY A 147 25.36 5.36 3.76
CA GLY A 147 26.51 4.68 4.36
C GLY A 147 26.24 4.09 5.75
N ILE A 148 24.99 4.12 6.23
CA ILE A 148 24.60 3.61 7.54
C ILE A 148 23.89 2.26 7.34
N PRO A 149 24.47 1.14 7.79
CA PRO A 149 23.83 -0.17 7.70
C PRO A 149 22.45 -0.18 8.36
N GLY A 150 21.45 -0.64 7.60
CA GLY A 150 20.08 -0.77 8.08
C GLY A 150 19.28 0.53 8.11
N TYR A 151 19.80 1.61 7.52
CA TYR A 151 19.10 2.89 7.42
C TYR A 151 18.79 3.23 5.95
N PRO A 152 17.63 2.81 5.41
CA PRO A 152 17.16 3.24 4.11
C PRO A 152 16.84 4.74 4.15
N SER A 153 17.39 5.52 3.23
CA SER A 153 16.99 6.91 3.03
C SER A 153 15.58 6.99 2.42
N ARG A 154 14.85 8.09 2.65
CA ARG A 154 13.50 8.33 2.07
C ARG A 154 13.51 8.50 0.56
N SER A 155 14.63 8.97 0.03
CA SER A 155 14.86 9.23 -1.39
C SER A 155 16.34 9.51 -1.63
N PHE A 156 16.81 9.33 -2.86
CA PHE A 156 18.07 9.88 -3.36
C PHE A 156 17.87 10.72 -4.62
N ALA A 157 18.83 11.61 -4.92
CA ALA A 157 18.86 12.36 -6.17
C ALA A 157 20.26 12.92 -6.47
N LYS A 158 20.47 13.34 -7.72
CA LYS A 158 21.60 14.19 -8.08
C LYS A 158 21.39 15.60 -7.54
N ARG A 159 22.47 16.26 -7.14
CA ARG A 159 22.43 17.64 -6.61
C ARG A 159 21.96 18.68 -7.63
N SER A 160 22.17 18.43 -8.92
CA SER A 160 21.66 19.27 -10.01
C SER A 160 20.15 19.22 -10.15
N ASP A 161 19.53 18.13 -9.73
CA ASP A 161 18.13 17.83 -10.04
C ASP A 161 17.20 18.33 -8.92
N PHE A 162 17.70 18.42 -7.69
CA PHE A 162 16.97 18.96 -6.54
C PHE A 162 17.87 19.90 -5.73
N PRO A 163 17.43 21.15 -5.46
CA PRO A 163 18.22 22.08 -4.66
C PRO A 163 18.39 21.56 -3.22
N PRO A 164 19.54 21.84 -2.57
CA PRO A 164 19.73 21.49 -1.17
C PRO A 164 18.63 22.07 -0.27
N SER A 165 18.16 21.28 0.70
CA SER A 165 17.26 21.72 1.77
C SER A 165 17.68 21.07 3.10
N HIS A 166 17.03 21.43 4.20
CA HIS A 166 17.39 20.92 5.53
C HIS A 166 17.27 19.39 5.68
N SER A 167 16.48 18.73 4.82
CA SER A 167 16.28 17.28 4.85
C SER A 167 17.22 16.51 3.91
N TRP A 168 18.03 17.20 3.10
CA TRP A 168 18.96 16.57 2.15
C TRP A 168 20.40 16.57 2.67
N TYR A 169 21.04 15.41 2.59
CA TYR A 169 22.40 15.15 3.05
C TYR A 169 23.26 14.65 1.89
N LEU A 170 24.53 15.02 1.86
CA LEU A 170 25.47 14.48 0.87
C LEU A 170 25.71 13.00 1.15
N SER A 171 25.69 12.18 0.11
CA SER A 171 25.97 10.75 0.26
C SER A 171 27.46 10.53 0.50
N PRO A 172 27.86 9.86 1.60
CA PRO A 172 29.27 9.49 1.83
C PRO A 172 29.73 8.35 0.91
N THR A 173 28.81 7.58 0.34
CA THR A 173 29.10 6.42 -0.52
C THR A 173 29.05 6.76 -2.01
N ASN A 174 28.44 7.89 -2.39
CA ASN A 174 28.39 8.36 -3.77
C ASN A 174 28.45 9.89 -3.85
N SER A 175 29.60 10.43 -4.27
CA SER A 175 29.85 11.87 -4.35
C SER A 175 28.95 12.64 -5.33
N THR A 176 28.24 11.96 -6.22
CA THR A 176 27.30 12.58 -7.17
C THR A 176 25.87 12.68 -6.64
N LEU A 177 25.58 12.00 -5.52
CA LEU A 177 24.25 11.89 -4.95
C LEU A 177 24.12 12.64 -3.61
N GLN A 178 22.88 13.03 -3.35
CA GLN A 178 22.38 13.41 -2.04
C GLN A 178 21.18 12.49 -1.70
N PHE A 179 20.89 12.36 -0.41
CA PHE A 179 19.78 11.55 0.08
C PHE A 179 18.92 12.34 1.08
N LYS A 180 17.65 11.96 1.21
CA LYS A 180 16.76 12.48 2.24
C LYS A 180 16.82 11.64 3.50
N GLY A 181 17.08 12.28 4.64
CA GLY A 181 17.11 11.64 5.97
C GLY A 181 15.76 11.70 6.69
N ASP A 182 15.80 11.51 8.02
CA ASP A 182 14.64 11.36 8.92
C ASP A 182 13.60 10.34 8.41
N THR A 183 14.06 9.13 8.07
CA THR A 183 13.22 8.04 7.56
C THR A 183 12.14 7.64 8.56
N SER A 184 10.91 7.52 8.05
CA SER A 184 9.73 7.23 8.86
C SER A 184 9.45 5.71 8.93
N SER A 185 8.61 5.26 9.87
CA SER A 185 8.27 3.84 10.06
C SER A 185 7.63 3.22 8.82
N ASP A 186 6.81 3.98 8.11
CA ASP A 186 6.13 3.58 6.87
C ASP A 186 7.10 3.14 5.75
N GLU A 187 8.26 3.78 5.65
CA GLU A 187 9.35 3.32 4.77
C GLU A 187 9.84 1.92 5.19
N ILE A 188 10.07 1.71 6.49
CA ILE A 188 10.55 0.43 7.03
C ILE A 188 9.52 -0.68 6.78
N VAL A 189 8.23 -0.42 7.03
CA VAL A 189 7.15 -1.37 6.71
C VAL A 189 7.20 -1.80 5.24
N GLY A 190 7.37 -0.83 4.34
CA GLY A 190 7.47 -1.09 2.91
C GLY A 190 8.69 -1.94 2.54
N HIS A 191 9.86 -1.60 3.09
CA HIS A 191 11.11 -2.32 2.86
C HIS A 191 11.06 -3.76 3.38
N GLU A 192 10.60 -3.95 4.62
CA GLU A 192 10.43 -5.27 5.24
C GLU A 192 9.34 -6.10 4.53
N PHE A 193 8.32 -5.47 3.93
CA PHE A 193 7.33 -6.17 3.13
C PHE A 193 7.89 -6.78 1.83
N VAL A 194 8.73 -6.04 1.11
CA VAL A 194 9.10 -6.44 -0.26
C VAL A 194 10.31 -7.37 -0.32
N TYR A 195 11.29 -7.24 0.57
CA TYR A 195 12.53 -8.04 0.49
C TYR A 195 12.34 -9.56 0.66
N PRO A 196 11.48 -10.06 1.57
CA PRO A 196 11.09 -11.47 1.63
C PRO A 196 10.50 -11.96 0.30
N LEU A 197 9.64 -11.15 -0.33
CA LEU A 197 9.05 -11.47 -1.63
C LEU A 197 10.10 -11.48 -2.74
N VAL A 198 11.11 -10.59 -2.69
CA VAL A 198 12.25 -10.63 -3.61
C VAL A 198 13.03 -11.93 -3.42
N HIS A 199 13.36 -12.28 -2.18
CA HIS A 199 14.11 -13.49 -1.85
C HIS A 199 13.41 -14.77 -2.33
N ASP A 200 12.12 -14.91 -2.06
CA ASP A 200 11.41 -16.17 -2.28
C ASP A 200 10.77 -16.29 -3.67
N LEU A 201 10.32 -15.18 -4.25
CA LEU A 201 9.49 -15.21 -5.47
C LEU A 201 10.18 -14.61 -6.70
N LEU A 202 11.15 -13.69 -6.52
CA LEU A 202 11.83 -13.02 -7.64
C LEU A 202 13.23 -13.58 -7.91
N ALA A 203 13.99 -13.85 -6.85
CA ALA A 203 15.36 -14.32 -6.95
C ALA A 203 15.45 -15.71 -7.61
N GLY A 204 16.33 -15.80 -8.61
CA GLY A 204 16.57 -17.00 -9.41
C GLY A 204 17.81 -17.78 -8.97
N ASN A 205 18.64 -17.22 -8.09
CA ASN A 205 19.86 -17.85 -7.57
C ASN A 205 20.16 -17.33 -6.15
N ASP A 206 21.17 -17.92 -5.52
CA ASP A 206 21.49 -17.64 -4.12
C ASP A 206 22.17 -16.27 -3.92
N ASP A 207 22.88 -15.74 -4.92
CA ASP A 207 23.44 -14.38 -4.85
C ASP A 207 22.32 -13.32 -4.83
N GLU A 208 21.30 -13.49 -5.66
CA GLU A 208 20.10 -12.65 -5.69
C GLU A 208 19.31 -12.75 -4.37
N ARG A 209 19.19 -13.96 -3.79
CA ARG A 209 18.60 -14.15 -2.46
C ARG A 209 19.38 -13.43 -1.38
N GLN A 210 20.71 -13.57 -1.39
CA GLN A 210 21.59 -12.97 -0.41
C GLN A 210 21.47 -11.44 -0.39
N ARG A 211 21.31 -10.80 -1.56
CA ARG A 211 21.11 -9.35 -1.66
C ARG A 211 19.87 -8.88 -0.89
N ALA A 212 18.72 -9.52 -1.09
CA ALA A 212 17.49 -9.20 -0.35
C ALA A 212 17.62 -9.52 1.14
N TYR A 213 18.20 -10.67 1.49
CA TYR A 213 18.41 -11.08 2.87
C TYR A 213 19.25 -10.07 3.68
N ILE A 214 20.35 -9.57 3.12
CA ILE A 214 21.23 -8.61 3.81
C ILE A 214 20.48 -7.32 4.16
N LEU A 215 19.52 -6.89 3.33
CA LEU A 215 18.75 -5.67 3.61
C LEU A 215 17.83 -5.85 4.81
N VAL A 216 17.06 -6.95 4.86
CA VAL A 216 16.22 -7.34 6.02
C VAL A 216 17.09 -7.42 7.28
N LEU A 217 18.18 -8.18 7.20
CA LEU A 217 19.09 -8.38 8.34
C LEU A 217 19.62 -7.04 8.87
N ASN A 218 20.08 -6.16 8.00
CA ASN A 218 20.69 -4.91 8.41
C ASN A 218 19.67 -3.95 9.03
N ILE A 219 18.48 -3.81 8.43
CA ILE A 219 17.41 -2.93 8.94
C ILE A 219 16.99 -3.39 10.34
N THR A 220 16.62 -4.66 10.48
CA THR A 220 16.17 -5.19 11.77
C THR A 220 17.31 -5.19 12.80
N THR A 221 18.56 -5.41 12.39
CA THR A 221 19.73 -5.28 13.29
C THR A 221 19.89 -3.84 13.79
N ASN A 222 19.77 -2.84 12.92
CA ASN A 222 19.83 -1.43 13.31
C ASN A 222 18.80 -1.16 14.42
N ILE A 223 17.55 -1.54 14.22
CA ILE A 223 16.48 -1.32 15.20
C ILE A 223 16.77 -2.06 16.51
N LEU A 224 17.12 -3.35 16.45
CA LEU A 224 17.41 -4.19 17.62
C LEU A 224 18.55 -3.61 18.48
N THR A 225 19.63 -3.16 17.84
CA THR A 225 20.84 -2.67 18.52
C THR A 225 20.71 -1.26 19.09
N HIS A 226 19.70 -0.50 18.67
CA HIS A 226 19.45 0.87 19.13
C HIS A 226 18.19 0.96 19.99
N ASP A 227 17.98 -0.01 20.88
CA ASP A 227 16.86 -0.04 21.83
C ASP A 227 15.50 0.16 21.15
N TRP A 228 15.30 -0.55 20.03
CA TRP A 228 14.07 -0.55 19.23
C TRP A 228 13.78 0.77 18.52
N TYR A 229 14.80 1.57 18.21
CA TYR A 229 14.68 2.78 17.39
C TYR A 229 15.43 2.62 16.07
N LEU A 230 14.88 3.18 14.98
CA LEU A 230 15.64 3.37 13.75
C LEU A 230 16.58 4.57 13.94
N VAL A 231 17.89 4.33 13.83
CA VAL A 231 18.92 5.37 13.98
C VAL A 231 19.57 5.69 12.64
N GLY A 232 19.51 6.96 12.26
CA GLY A 232 19.91 7.46 10.94
C GLY A 232 21.07 8.45 10.93
N GLU A 233 21.02 9.41 10.01
CA GLU A 233 22.15 10.25 9.56
C GLU A 233 22.80 11.16 10.60
N LYS A 234 22.11 11.40 11.73
CA LYS A 234 22.62 12.19 12.86
C LYS A 234 23.06 11.35 14.06
N HIS A 235 23.11 10.02 13.91
CA HIS A 235 23.28 9.06 15.01
C HIS A 235 22.23 9.24 16.13
N THR A 236 21.06 9.74 15.77
CA THR A 236 19.90 9.90 16.65
C THR A 236 18.73 9.09 16.10
N PRO A 237 17.77 8.69 16.95
CA PRO A 237 16.50 8.15 16.49
C PRO A 237 15.85 9.08 15.47
N THR A 238 15.24 8.48 14.46
CA THR A 238 14.32 9.18 13.54
C THR A 238 13.04 9.59 14.26
N THR A 239 12.30 10.53 13.69
CA THR A 239 11.07 11.05 14.29
C THR A 239 10.01 9.95 14.51
N TRP A 240 9.82 9.10 13.50
CA TRP A 240 8.74 8.09 13.46
C TRP A 240 9.20 6.63 13.52
N GLY A 241 10.50 6.34 13.40
CA GLY A 241 11.04 4.98 13.52
C GLY A 241 11.25 4.57 14.98
N PHE A 242 10.17 4.33 15.72
CA PHE A 242 10.22 3.89 17.11
C PHE A 242 9.33 2.67 17.39
N TRP A 243 9.92 1.66 18.01
CA TRP A 243 9.27 0.43 18.45
C TRP A 243 9.55 0.09 19.92
N ASN A 244 10.10 1.07 20.65
CA ASN A 244 10.54 0.92 22.02
C ASN A 244 9.38 0.72 23.00
N PRO A 245 9.44 -0.31 23.89
CA PRO A 245 8.33 -0.65 24.76
C PRO A 245 8.05 0.38 25.84
N ILE A 246 9.06 1.13 26.31
CA ILE A 246 8.82 2.20 27.28
C ILE A 246 8.04 3.33 26.61
N ARG A 247 8.43 3.74 25.40
CA ARG A 247 7.70 4.77 24.65
C ARG A 247 6.30 4.32 24.28
N ILE A 248 6.18 3.16 23.65
CA ILE A 248 4.90 2.66 23.11
C ILE A 248 3.87 2.33 24.19
N ASN A 249 4.28 1.73 25.31
CA ASN A 249 3.32 1.31 26.33
C ASN A 249 3.03 2.39 27.38
N ASN A 250 3.91 3.39 27.55
CA ASN A 250 3.79 4.35 28.65
C ASN A 250 3.60 5.82 28.22
N ASP A 251 3.79 6.17 26.95
CA ASP A 251 3.55 7.53 26.45
C ASP A 251 2.15 7.66 25.86
N SER A 252 1.29 8.46 26.51
CA SER A 252 -0.08 8.71 26.06
C SER A 252 -0.17 9.46 24.74
N ASN A 253 0.92 10.09 24.28
CA ASN A 253 0.93 10.85 23.01
C ASN A 253 1.07 9.97 21.76
N VAL A 254 1.41 8.69 21.91
CA VAL A 254 1.58 7.71 20.81
C VAL A 254 0.77 6.43 21.09
N GLN A 255 -0.31 6.56 21.85
CA GLN A 255 -1.13 5.43 22.28
C GLN A 255 -1.83 4.73 21.10
N ASP A 256 -2.17 5.49 20.07
CA ASP A 256 -2.76 5.07 18.80
C ASP A 256 -1.78 4.25 17.96
N ASP A 257 -0.49 4.59 18.00
CA ASP A 257 0.58 3.83 17.35
C ASP A 257 0.89 2.49 18.05
N ARG A 258 0.45 2.30 19.30
CA ARG A 258 0.90 1.16 20.13
C ARG A 258 0.63 -0.19 19.49
N GLY A 259 -0.58 -0.38 18.98
CA GLY A 259 -0.99 -1.67 18.42
C GLY A 259 -0.29 -1.97 17.10
N ILE A 260 -0.20 -0.97 16.22
CA ILE A 260 0.45 -1.11 14.92
C ILE A 260 1.97 -1.25 15.03
N ASN A 261 2.65 -0.41 15.83
CA ASN A 261 4.10 -0.54 16.00
C ASN A 261 4.45 -1.87 16.69
N SER A 262 3.61 -2.37 17.60
CA SER A 262 3.82 -3.73 18.16
C SER A 262 3.74 -4.81 17.10
N LEU A 263 2.78 -4.71 16.17
CA LEU A 263 2.64 -5.63 15.04
C LEU A 263 3.85 -5.55 14.10
N GLU A 264 4.29 -4.34 13.76
CA GLU A 264 5.44 -4.08 12.89
C GLU A 264 6.71 -4.74 13.40
N ILE A 265 7.13 -4.43 14.63
CA ILE A 265 8.42 -4.94 15.14
C ILE A 265 8.41 -6.46 15.34
N LEU A 266 7.27 -7.04 15.75
CA LEU A 266 7.15 -8.50 15.83
C LEU A 266 7.26 -9.15 14.45
N ALA A 267 6.70 -8.52 13.41
CA ALA A 267 6.87 -8.98 12.04
C ALA A 267 8.34 -8.93 11.61
N TYR A 268 9.04 -7.80 11.82
CA TYR A 268 10.44 -7.62 11.42
C TYR A 268 11.39 -8.62 12.09
N LEU A 269 11.23 -8.84 13.39
CA LEU A 269 12.05 -9.76 14.17
C LEU A 269 11.84 -11.22 13.71
N LEU A 270 10.58 -11.64 13.56
CA LEU A 270 10.29 -13.01 13.12
C LEU A 270 10.68 -13.24 11.67
N GLN A 271 10.56 -12.22 10.82
CA GLN A 271 11.01 -12.28 9.44
C GLN A 271 12.51 -12.42 9.34
N THR A 272 13.27 -11.59 10.06
CA THR A 272 14.73 -11.71 10.09
C THR A 272 15.17 -13.05 10.67
N TYR A 273 14.51 -13.54 11.72
CA TYR A 273 14.74 -14.89 12.26
C TYR A 273 14.49 -15.98 11.21
N ALA A 274 13.40 -15.87 10.44
CA ALA A 274 12.99 -16.85 9.44
C ALA A 274 14.05 -17.11 8.35
N TYR A 275 14.91 -16.13 8.07
CA TYR A 275 15.98 -16.24 7.07
C TYR A 275 17.38 -16.39 7.68
N SER A 276 17.63 -15.84 8.86
CA SER A 276 18.96 -15.86 9.49
C SER A 276 19.18 -17.06 10.42
N GLY A 277 18.11 -17.56 11.06
CA GLY A 277 18.22 -18.46 12.21
C GLY A 277 18.94 -17.85 13.42
N ASP A 278 19.17 -16.54 13.45
CA ASP A 278 19.86 -15.85 14.54
C ASP A 278 18.90 -15.66 15.73
N GLU A 279 19.18 -16.41 16.81
CA GLU A 279 18.33 -16.47 17.99
C GLU A 279 18.12 -15.10 18.68
N ARG A 280 18.98 -14.10 18.44
CA ARG A 280 18.80 -12.74 18.99
C ARG A 280 17.47 -12.12 18.58
N PHE A 281 17.00 -12.39 17.36
CA PHE A 281 15.73 -11.84 16.88
C PHE A 281 14.53 -12.55 17.50
N LEU A 282 14.60 -13.87 17.65
CA LEU A 282 13.55 -14.65 18.32
C LEU A 282 13.49 -14.31 19.83
N ASP A 283 14.65 -14.11 20.46
CA ASP A 283 14.78 -13.64 21.84
C ASP A 283 14.19 -12.24 22.02
N GLY A 284 14.45 -11.34 21.07
CA GLY A 284 13.83 -10.02 21.03
C GLY A 284 12.30 -10.08 20.94
N ALA A 285 11.76 -10.90 20.03
CA ALA A 285 10.32 -11.08 19.91
C ALA A 285 9.71 -11.65 21.19
N LYS A 286 10.36 -12.66 21.79
CA LYS A 286 9.95 -13.24 23.07
C LYS A 286 9.97 -12.22 24.20
N LEU A 287 10.99 -11.37 24.28
CA LEU A 287 11.08 -10.31 25.29
C LEU A 287 9.91 -9.32 25.15
N LEU A 288 9.63 -8.85 23.94
CA LEU A 288 8.53 -7.91 23.68
C LEU A 288 7.17 -8.53 24.00
N ILE A 289 6.98 -9.83 23.74
CA ILE A 289 5.75 -10.56 24.06
C ILE A 289 5.61 -10.81 25.57
N ASP A 290 6.59 -11.47 26.19
CA ASP A 290 6.44 -11.97 27.55
C ASP A 290 6.53 -10.87 28.61
N THR A 291 7.38 -9.86 28.37
CA THR A 291 7.63 -8.78 29.34
C THR A 291 6.76 -7.56 29.05
N TYR A 292 6.58 -7.21 27.78
CA TYR A 292 5.92 -5.97 27.37
C TYR A 292 4.55 -6.16 26.73
N GLN A 293 4.07 -7.41 26.65
CA GLN A 293 2.72 -7.77 26.18
C GLN A 293 2.42 -7.30 24.76
N TYR A 294 3.42 -7.32 23.87
CA TYR A 294 3.22 -6.87 22.49
C TYR A 294 2.20 -7.74 21.76
N ASP A 295 2.07 -9.04 22.07
CA ASP A 295 0.99 -9.89 21.54
C ASP A 295 -0.40 -9.37 21.91
N ILE A 296 -0.60 -8.87 23.13
CA ILE A 296 -1.87 -8.27 23.55
C ILE A 296 -2.16 -6.96 22.82
N ASN A 297 -1.12 -6.14 22.58
CA ASN A 297 -1.26 -4.88 21.84
C ASN A 297 -1.89 -5.08 20.45
N LEU A 298 -1.66 -6.23 19.80
CA LEU A 298 -2.23 -6.56 18.48
C LEU A 298 -3.76 -6.62 18.49
N ILE A 299 -4.41 -6.97 19.61
CA ILE A 299 -5.89 -7.00 19.71
C ILE A 299 -6.49 -5.63 19.37
N ASN A 300 -5.78 -4.56 19.74
CA ASN A 300 -6.21 -3.17 19.53
C ASN A 300 -5.31 -2.47 18.50
N ALA A 301 -4.86 -3.20 17.47
CA ALA A 301 -4.03 -2.68 16.38
C ALA A 301 -4.67 -1.49 15.64
N LYS A 302 -6.01 -1.46 15.53
CA LYS A 302 -6.75 -0.27 15.13
C LYS A 302 -7.43 0.33 16.34
N MET A 303 -6.90 1.44 16.84
CA MET A 303 -7.63 2.28 17.78
C MET A 303 -8.67 3.10 17.04
N ILE A 304 -9.92 3.06 17.53
CA ILE A 304 -11.05 3.75 16.91
C ILE A 304 -11.51 4.81 17.87
N ALA A 305 -10.80 5.93 17.85
CA ALA A 305 -11.20 7.13 18.55
C ALA A 305 -11.88 8.10 17.57
N VAL A 306 -12.78 8.93 18.09
CA VAL A 306 -13.42 10.00 17.32
C VAL A 306 -12.32 10.97 16.91
N CYS A 307 -12.14 11.18 15.60
CA CYS A 307 -11.15 12.10 15.02
C CYS A 307 -9.69 11.67 14.98
N GLU A 308 -9.36 10.47 15.44
CA GLU A 308 -8.04 9.85 15.29
C GLU A 308 -8.21 8.62 14.40
N ASN A 309 -8.50 8.84 13.11
CA ASN A 309 -8.47 7.79 12.11
C ASN A 309 -7.44 8.15 11.04
N ASN A 310 -6.24 7.61 11.22
CA ASN A 310 -5.16 7.75 10.27
C ASN A 310 -5.18 6.60 9.27
N PHE A 311 -5.43 6.92 8.01
CA PHE A 311 -5.57 5.91 6.94
C PHE A 311 -4.21 5.37 6.46
N SER A 312 -3.08 6.03 6.77
CA SER A 312 -1.77 5.42 6.56
C SER A 312 -1.62 4.16 7.37
N ASP A 313 -2.08 4.20 8.62
CA ASP A 313 -1.87 3.10 9.57
C ASP A 313 -2.67 1.86 9.14
N ASP A 314 -3.78 2.05 8.43
CA ASP A 314 -4.49 0.95 7.78
C ASP A 314 -3.60 0.26 6.74
N GLN A 315 -2.99 1.00 5.83
CA GLN A 315 -2.04 0.42 4.86
C GLN A 315 -0.89 -0.32 5.56
N LEU A 316 -0.27 0.32 6.56
CA LEU A 316 0.88 -0.23 7.27
C LEU A 316 0.53 -1.48 8.08
N ALA A 317 -0.64 -1.50 8.72
CA ALA A 317 -1.11 -2.65 9.48
C ALA A 317 -1.34 -3.86 8.57
N TYR A 318 -2.00 -3.68 7.41
CA TYR A 318 -2.20 -4.78 6.48
C TYR A 318 -0.86 -5.33 5.93
N LEU A 319 0.09 -4.47 5.57
CA LEU A 319 1.42 -4.91 5.18
C LEU A 319 2.10 -5.71 6.31
N SER A 320 1.98 -5.27 7.55
CA SER A 320 2.59 -5.91 8.71
C SER A 320 1.90 -7.23 9.10
N TYR A 321 0.57 -7.33 8.98
CA TYR A 321 -0.16 -8.60 9.11
C TYR A 321 0.28 -9.61 8.06
N PHE A 322 0.46 -9.16 6.81
CA PHE A 322 1.02 -9.99 5.76
C PHE A 322 2.41 -10.49 6.15
N ASN A 323 3.31 -9.60 6.55
CA ASN A 323 4.69 -9.93 6.92
C ASN A 323 4.76 -10.91 8.06
N LEU A 324 3.97 -10.70 9.11
CA LEU A 324 3.94 -11.59 10.26
C LEU A 324 3.54 -13.01 9.87
N VAL A 325 2.45 -13.16 9.11
CA VAL A 325 2.01 -14.49 8.64
C VAL A 325 2.99 -15.09 7.66
N TYR A 326 3.58 -14.27 6.78
CA TYR A 326 4.63 -14.70 5.85
C TYR A 326 5.87 -15.23 6.60
N ALA A 327 6.35 -14.53 7.63
CA ALA A 327 7.46 -14.96 8.47
C ALA A 327 7.17 -16.30 9.18
N ILE A 328 5.98 -16.43 9.80
CA ILE A 328 5.58 -17.67 10.48
C ILE A 328 5.48 -18.84 9.49
N ASN A 329 4.97 -18.58 8.29
CA ASN A 329 4.94 -19.56 7.21
C ASN A 329 6.35 -20.01 6.82
N THR A 330 7.26 -19.05 6.59
CA THR A 330 8.65 -19.32 6.22
C THR A 330 9.38 -20.11 7.32
N ILE A 331 9.24 -19.76 8.60
CA ILE A 331 9.80 -20.52 9.73
C ILE A 331 9.32 -21.98 9.72
N THR A 332 8.03 -22.18 9.41
CA THR A 332 7.42 -23.50 9.40
C THR A 332 8.00 -24.37 8.26
N LEU A 333 8.12 -23.78 7.07
CA LEU A 333 8.43 -24.51 5.84
C LEU A 333 9.93 -24.60 5.52
N THR A 334 10.76 -23.67 5.99
CA THR A 334 12.17 -23.57 5.58
C THR A 334 13.04 -24.73 6.06
N ASP A 335 13.96 -25.24 5.25
CA ASP A 335 14.83 -26.36 5.64
C ASP A 335 16.12 -25.95 6.37
N HIS A 336 16.50 -24.67 6.35
CA HIS A 336 17.75 -24.24 6.98
C HIS A 336 17.66 -24.12 8.52
N LEU A 337 16.45 -23.99 9.07
CA LEU A 337 16.24 -23.98 10.52
C LEU A 337 16.21 -25.42 11.05
N SER A 338 16.98 -25.68 12.11
CA SER A 338 16.97 -26.99 12.76
C SER A 338 15.58 -27.32 13.37
N PRO A 339 15.24 -28.60 13.59
CA PRO A 339 13.99 -28.97 14.25
C PRO A 339 13.81 -28.31 15.63
N GLY A 340 14.90 -28.11 16.37
CA GLY A 340 14.87 -27.42 17.67
C GLY A 340 14.51 -25.93 17.54
N GLN A 341 15.08 -25.25 16.54
CA GLN A 341 14.78 -23.85 16.23
C GLN A 341 13.31 -23.67 15.82
N LYS A 342 12.82 -24.52 14.92
CA LYS A 342 11.40 -24.53 14.54
C LYS A 342 10.49 -24.77 15.73
N ALA A 343 10.81 -25.76 16.57
CA ALA A 343 10.01 -26.06 17.77
C ALA A 343 9.99 -24.87 18.75
N ARG A 344 11.13 -24.20 18.95
CA ARG A 344 11.25 -23.01 19.79
C ARG A 344 10.42 -21.86 19.27
N ALA A 345 10.55 -21.53 17.99
CA ALA A 345 9.77 -20.48 17.35
C ALA A 345 8.27 -20.78 17.41
N LYS A 346 7.88 -22.03 17.18
CA LYS A 346 6.48 -22.48 17.24
C LYS A 346 5.80 -22.16 18.57
N LEU A 347 6.52 -22.26 19.70
CA LEU A 347 5.97 -21.93 21.02
C LEU A 347 5.55 -20.45 21.13
N ILE A 348 6.26 -19.57 20.43
CA ILE A 348 5.98 -18.14 20.40
C ILE A 348 4.88 -17.85 19.35
N THR A 349 5.05 -18.37 18.14
CA THR A 349 4.17 -18.06 17.00
C THR A 349 2.76 -18.64 17.18
N ASP A 350 2.60 -19.79 17.82
CA ASP A 350 1.27 -20.38 18.06
C ASP A 350 0.38 -19.47 18.91
N LYS A 351 0.94 -18.87 19.97
CA LYS A 351 0.23 -17.91 20.83
C LYS A 351 -0.01 -16.60 20.07
N LEU A 352 1.01 -16.12 19.37
CA LEU A 352 0.93 -14.87 18.61
C LEU A 352 -0.16 -14.91 17.52
N LEU A 353 -0.31 -16.03 16.79
CA LEU A 353 -1.35 -16.19 15.77
C LEU A 353 -2.77 -16.00 16.33
N GLU A 354 -3.01 -16.38 17.58
CA GLU A 354 -4.33 -16.23 18.21
C GLU A 354 -4.69 -14.75 18.46
N TYR A 355 -3.76 -14.00 19.07
CA TYR A 355 -3.93 -12.57 19.30
C TYR A 355 -3.96 -11.77 18.01
N MET A 356 -3.06 -12.11 17.07
CA MET A 356 -3.02 -11.53 15.73
C MET A 356 -4.36 -11.73 15.01
N LYS A 357 -4.92 -12.95 15.00
CA LYS A 357 -6.19 -13.23 14.33
C LYS A 357 -7.34 -12.43 14.92
N THR A 358 -7.38 -12.31 16.24
CA THR A 358 -8.38 -11.49 16.95
C THR A 358 -8.25 -10.02 16.57
N GLY A 359 -7.03 -9.48 16.60
CA GLY A 359 -6.73 -8.12 16.17
C GLY A 359 -7.12 -7.85 14.72
N LEU A 360 -6.76 -8.76 13.81
CA LEU A 360 -7.08 -8.67 12.37
C LEU A 360 -8.59 -8.65 12.12
N ASP A 361 -9.37 -9.49 12.82
CA ASP A 361 -10.84 -9.50 12.67
C ASP A 361 -11.47 -8.20 13.17
N LEU A 362 -10.99 -7.67 14.30
CA LEU A 362 -11.45 -6.38 14.83
C LEU A 362 -11.07 -5.23 13.89
N PHE A 363 -9.85 -5.25 13.35
CA PHE A 363 -9.36 -4.29 12.37
C PHE A 363 -10.21 -4.32 11.09
N HIS A 364 -10.45 -5.52 10.55
CA HIS A 364 -11.16 -5.71 9.29
C HIS A 364 -12.64 -5.38 9.38
N ARG A 365 -13.25 -5.45 10.57
CA ARG A 365 -14.65 -5.05 10.79
C ARG A 365 -14.98 -3.65 10.29
N TYR A 366 -14.02 -2.74 10.35
CA TYR A 366 -14.18 -1.36 9.90
C TYR A 366 -13.68 -1.19 8.47
N THR A 367 -12.47 -1.65 8.19
CA THR A 367 -11.83 -1.43 6.88
C THR A 367 -12.47 -2.22 5.74
N GLN A 368 -13.19 -3.33 6.00
CA GLN A 368 -13.96 -4.03 4.96
C GLN A 368 -15.02 -3.15 4.29
N THR A 369 -15.52 -2.13 5.01
CA THR A 369 -16.54 -1.21 4.47
C THR A 369 -16.00 -0.33 3.33
N GLU A 370 -14.68 -0.24 3.17
CA GLU A 370 -14.00 0.42 2.05
C GLU A 370 -13.93 -0.43 0.78
N LYS A 371 -14.28 -1.72 0.90
CA LYS A 371 -14.24 -2.69 -0.21
C LYS A 371 -12.88 -2.71 -0.90
N SER A 372 -11.81 -2.48 -0.15
CA SER A 372 -10.44 -2.38 -0.68
C SER A 372 -9.97 -3.76 -1.13
N PRO A 373 -9.72 -4.00 -2.43
CA PRO A 373 -9.16 -5.27 -2.90
C PRO A 373 -7.80 -5.58 -2.26
N PHE A 374 -6.99 -4.55 -1.95
CA PHE A 374 -5.71 -4.70 -1.26
C PHE A 374 -5.87 -5.25 0.15
N TYR A 375 -6.72 -4.62 0.97
CA TYR A 375 -7.00 -5.10 2.33
C TYR A 375 -7.68 -6.48 2.32
N ASN A 376 -8.58 -6.71 1.37
CA ASN A 376 -9.33 -7.96 1.27
C ASN A 376 -8.44 -9.15 0.94
N PHE A 377 -7.50 -9.04 0.00
CA PHE A 377 -6.62 -10.19 -0.30
C PHE A 377 -5.66 -10.46 0.85
N ILE A 378 -5.14 -9.40 1.50
CA ILE A 378 -4.26 -9.56 2.66
C ILE A 378 -5.02 -10.19 3.81
N TYR A 379 -6.27 -9.76 4.09
CA TYR A 379 -7.10 -10.40 5.10
C TYR A 379 -7.28 -11.89 4.80
N CYS A 380 -7.59 -12.25 3.56
CA CYS A 380 -7.74 -13.66 3.16
C CYS A 380 -6.46 -14.47 3.37
N TYR A 381 -5.31 -13.89 3.04
CA TYR A 381 -4.00 -14.48 3.28
C TYR A 381 -3.69 -14.62 4.78
N ALA A 382 -3.80 -13.54 5.54
CA ALA A 382 -3.42 -13.47 6.95
C ALA A 382 -4.42 -14.15 7.89
N SER A 383 -5.64 -14.45 7.42
CA SER A 383 -6.65 -15.20 8.17
C SER A 383 -6.66 -16.70 7.87
N GLY A 384 -5.77 -17.20 7.01
CA GLY A 384 -5.70 -18.62 6.66
C GLY A 384 -6.77 -19.11 5.69
N GLN A 385 -7.43 -18.19 4.97
CA GLN A 385 -8.53 -18.52 4.05
C GLN A 385 -8.07 -18.75 2.60
N VAL A 386 -6.75 -18.85 2.39
CA VAL A 386 -6.13 -19.23 1.10
C VAL A 386 -5.19 -20.41 1.32
N ASN A 387 -4.97 -21.22 0.28
CA ASN A 387 -4.22 -22.48 0.39
C ASN A 387 -2.80 -22.29 0.96
N GLN A 388 -2.17 -21.16 0.64
CA GLN A 388 -0.79 -20.85 1.04
C GLN A 388 -0.61 -20.78 2.56
N THR A 389 -1.64 -20.38 3.30
CA THR A 389 -1.56 -20.15 4.76
C THR A 389 -2.54 -20.98 5.56
N GLN A 390 -3.47 -21.70 4.92
CA GLN A 390 -4.48 -22.52 5.61
C GLN A 390 -3.90 -23.44 6.68
N HIS A 391 -2.75 -24.05 6.40
CA HIS A 391 -2.08 -25.00 7.30
C HIS A 391 -1.56 -24.38 8.62
N LEU A 392 -1.49 -23.05 8.72
CA LEU A 392 -1.13 -22.34 9.95
C LEU A 392 -2.33 -22.18 10.90
N PHE A 393 -3.56 -22.26 10.37
CA PHE A 393 -4.79 -21.92 11.09
C PHE A 393 -5.67 -23.15 11.35
N ASN A 394 -5.07 -24.23 11.83
CA ASN A 394 -5.74 -25.52 12.06
C ASN A 394 -6.48 -25.60 13.41
N LYS A 395 -6.38 -24.55 14.23
CA LYS A 395 -7.03 -24.46 15.54
C LYS A 395 -8.30 -23.63 15.41
N ASN A 396 -9.27 -23.87 16.30
CA ASN A 396 -10.40 -22.97 16.45
C ASN A 396 -9.93 -21.71 17.17
N TYR A 397 -9.84 -20.60 16.45
CA TYR A 397 -9.59 -19.29 17.02
C TYR A 397 -10.94 -18.68 17.42
N PRO A 398 -11.15 -18.37 18.72
CA PRO A 398 -12.40 -17.76 19.16
C PRO A 398 -12.54 -16.37 18.52
N SER A 399 -13.44 -16.24 17.55
CA SER A 399 -13.78 -14.95 16.96
C SER A 399 -15.28 -14.75 16.94
N SER A 400 -15.71 -13.57 17.38
CA SER A 400 -17.11 -13.14 17.31
C SER A 400 -17.49 -12.61 15.93
N VAL A 401 -16.51 -12.43 15.03
CA VAL A 401 -16.69 -11.84 13.70
C VAL A 401 -15.80 -12.57 12.70
N SER A 402 -16.38 -13.17 11.67
CA SER A 402 -15.62 -13.77 10.57
C SER A 402 -16.07 -13.19 9.24
N PHE A 403 -15.10 -12.95 8.34
CA PHE A 403 -15.36 -12.46 7.00
C PHE A 403 -15.07 -13.56 5.98
N ASN A 404 -15.98 -13.72 5.03
CA ASN A 404 -15.87 -14.75 4.00
C ASN A 404 -15.11 -14.21 2.78
N CYS A 405 -14.02 -14.88 2.40
CA CYS A 405 -13.19 -14.46 1.28
C CYS A 405 -13.88 -14.42 -0.09
N SER A 406 -14.95 -15.18 -0.31
CA SER A 406 -15.74 -15.06 -1.56
C SER A 406 -16.50 -13.73 -1.62
N SER A 407 -17.04 -13.27 -0.48
CA SER A 407 -17.68 -11.95 -0.37
C SER A 407 -16.66 -10.83 -0.54
N LEU A 408 -15.53 -10.92 0.17
CA LEU A 408 -14.46 -9.93 0.08
C LEU A 408 -13.86 -9.84 -1.34
N SER A 409 -13.75 -10.98 -2.03
CA SER A 409 -13.33 -11.02 -3.44
C SER A 409 -14.32 -10.32 -4.35
N THR A 410 -15.62 -10.51 -4.13
CA THR A 410 -16.69 -9.82 -4.87
C THR A 410 -16.61 -8.30 -4.68
N ASP A 411 -16.37 -7.84 -3.46
CA ASP A 411 -16.19 -6.42 -3.15
C ASP A 411 -14.94 -5.84 -3.82
N GLY A 412 -13.82 -6.57 -3.78
CA GLY A 412 -12.58 -6.17 -4.46
C GLY A 412 -12.73 -6.09 -5.98
N ILE A 413 -13.42 -7.07 -6.60
CA ILE A 413 -13.74 -7.07 -8.03
C ILE A 413 -14.61 -5.86 -8.38
N TRP A 414 -15.67 -5.60 -7.60
CA TRP A 414 -16.52 -4.41 -7.78
C TRP A 414 -15.70 -3.12 -7.73
N HIS A 415 -14.80 -2.99 -6.76
CA HIS A 415 -13.95 -1.82 -6.59
C HIS A 415 -13.05 -1.62 -7.82
N MET A 416 -12.38 -2.67 -8.30
CA MET A 416 -11.51 -2.60 -9.49
C MET A 416 -12.29 -2.36 -10.79
N GLN A 417 -13.49 -2.93 -10.93
CA GLN A 417 -14.40 -2.64 -12.06
C GLN A 417 -14.80 -1.17 -12.10
N ARG A 418 -14.96 -0.55 -10.93
CA ARG A 418 -15.28 0.88 -10.77
C ARG A 418 -14.04 1.77 -10.67
N TRP A 419 -12.82 1.24 -10.70
CA TRP A 419 -11.61 2.07 -10.71
C TRP A 419 -11.50 2.87 -12.01
N PRO A 420 -11.30 4.21 -11.96
CA PRO A 420 -11.24 5.02 -13.18
C PRO A 420 -9.95 4.77 -13.97
N LEU A 421 -10.02 4.84 -15.30
CA LEU A 421 -8.83 4.66 -16.16
C LEU A 421 -7.87 5.85 -16.09
N GLU A 422 -8.41 7.07 -15.98
CA GLU A 422 -7.60 8.27 -15.80
C GLU A 422 -7.35 8.52 -14.31
N LEU A 423 -6.07 8.76 -13.96
CA LEU A 423 -5.61 8.87 -12.58
C LEU A 423 -5.25 10.29 -12.17
N ILE A 424 -5.65 11.29 -12.96
CA ILE A 424 -5.62 12.69 -12.54
C ILE A 424 -6.49 12.85 -11.30
N ASN A 425 -5.97 13.58 -10.30
CA ASN A 425 -6.65 13.87 -9.05
C ASN A 425 -7.72 14.97 -9.23
N TRP A 426 -8.63 14.79 -10.19
CA TRP A 426 -9.67 15.76 -10.53
C TRP A 426 -10.41 16.26 -9.28
N PRO A 427 -10.71 17.58 -9.19
CA PRO A 427 -11.47 18.12 -8.08
C PRO A 427 -12.87 17.50 -8.08
N GLN A 428 -13.22 16.89 -6.95
CA GLN A 428 -14.52 16.30 -6.67
C GLN A 428 -15.17 17.10 -5.53
N PHE A 429 -16.46 17.38 -5.68
CA PHE A 429 -17.27 18.08 -4.68
C PHE A 429 -18.52 17.25 -4.40
N ASN A 430 -18.40 16.19 -3.59
CA ASN A 430 -19.53 15.33 -3.28
C ASN A 430 -20.39 15.88 -2.14
N THR A 431 -19.95 16.88 -1.37
CA THR A 431 -20.77 17.50 -0.30
C THR A 431 -22.04 18.18 -0.79
N VAL A 432 -22.06 18.63 -2.04
CA VAL A 432 -23.21 19.32 -2.67
C VAL A 432 -24.18 18.35 -3.33
N ARG A 433 -23.90 17.05 -3.32
CA ARG A 433 -24.75 16.01 -3.89
C ARG A 433 -25.93 15.72 -2.96
N LEU A 434 -27.14 15.75 -3.51
CA LEU A 434 -28.37 15.49 -2.76
C LEU A 434 -28.53 14.01 -2.37
N ASP A 435 -27.88 13.11 -3.11
CA ASP A 435 -27.92 11.67 -2.86
C ASP A 435 -26.88 11.20 -1.83
N VAL A 436 -25.96 12.08 -1.42
CA VAL A 436 -24.84 11.73 -0.52
C VAL A 436 -25.17 12.13 0.91
N GLN A 437 -25.19 11.14 1.81
CA GLN A 437 -25.34 11.37 3.24
C GLN A 437 -23.97 11.61 3.89
N ARG A 438 -23.89 12.66 4.72
CA ARG A 438 -22.68 13.01 5.47
C ARG A 438 -22.62 12.26 6.80
N ASN A 439 -21.45 11.74 7.14
CA ASN A 439 -21.17 11.12 8.44
C ASN A 439 -20.75 12.18 9.47
N LYS A 440 -21.68 13.08 9.84
CA LYS A 440 -21.40 14.19 10.77
C LYS A 440 -20.65 13.78 12.05
N PRO A 441 -20.94 12.64 12.70
CA PRO A 441 -20.18 12.23 13.88
C PRO A 441 -18.71 11.87 13.62
N ALA A 442 -18.37 11.43 12.41
CA ALA A 442 -17.00 11.09 12.03
C ALA A 442 -16.24 12.26 11.39
N GLU A 443 -16.91 13.39 11.14
CA GLU A 443 -16.29 14.58 10.56
C GLU A 443 -15.36 15.25 11.57
N CYS A 444 -14.12 15.46 11.14
CA CYS A 444 -13.06 15.92 12.03
C CYS A 444 -12.24 16.99 11.34
N ASN A 445 -11.82 18.01 12.10
CA ASN A 445 -11.12 19.19 11.58
C ASN A 445 -11.87 19.86 10.40
N GLY A 446 -13.21 19.85 10.44
CA GLY A 446 -14.05 20.43 9.40
C GLY A 446 -14.05 19.68 8.06
N LYS A 447 -13.43 18.49 7.97
CA LYS A 447 -13.40 17.68 6.75
C LYS A 447 -14.68 16.83 6.62
N PRO A 448 -15.42 16.95 5.51
CA PRO A 448 -16.68 16.24 5.31
C PRO A 448 -16.45 14.80 4.83
N TYR A 449 -17.08 13.83 5.48
CA TYR A 449 -16.99 12.41 5.14
C TYR A 449 -18.33 11.81 4.76
N ALA A 450 -18.32 10.86 3.83
CA ALA A 450 -19.50 10.11 3.43
C ALA A 450 -19.93 9.11 4.53
N LEU A 451 -21.24 8.93 4.72
CA LEU A 451 -21.76 7.87 5.58
C LEU A 451 -21.63 6.48 4.93
N HIS A 452 -21.70 6.43 3.61
CA HIS A 452 -21.53 5.22 2.81
C HIS A 452 -20.45 5.43 1.78
N LEU A 453 -19.68 4.39 1.49
CA LEU A 453 -18.60 4.43 0.52
C LEU A 453 -19.15 4.84 -0.85
N LEU A 454 -18.60 5.90 -1.42
CA LEU A 454 -18.86 6.27 -2.81
C LEU A 454 -18.08 5.35 -3.76
N PRO A 455 -18.65 4.99 -4.92
CA PRO A 455 -17.92 4.23 -5.92
C PRO A 455 -16.57 4.89 -6.30
N PRO A 456 -15.50 4.12 -6.55
CA PRO A 456 -14.17 4.65 -6.89
C PRO A 456 -14.15 5.66 -8.05
N ASP A 457 -15.01 5.47 -9.05
CA ASP A 457 -15.16 6.36 -10.21
C ASP A 457 -15.99 7.63 -9.93
N GLU A 458 -16.58 7.75 -8.74
CA GLU A 458 -17.34 8.93 -8.27
C GLU A 458 -16.63 9.70 -7.15
N ARG A 459 -15.40 9.30 -6.82
CA ARG A 459 -14.54 9.97 -5.83
C ARG A 459 -13.18 10.31 -6.43
N ASN A 460 -12.38 11.02 -5.64
CA ASN A 460 -11.01 11.30 -5.99
C ASN A 460 -10.18 10.00 -5.97
N VAL A 461 -9.21 9.88 -6.88
CA VAL A 461 -8.29 8.73 -6.90
C VAL A 461 -7.24 8.95 -5.83
N GLY A 462 -6.97 7.92 -5.03
CA GLY A 462 -5.95 7.96 -4.00
C GLY A 462 -5.26 6.62 -3.85
N LYS A 463 -4.16 6.64 -3.11
CA LYS A 463 -3.43 5.44 -2.66
C LYS A 463 -4.19 4.77 -1.52
N TRP A 464 -3.78 3.57 -1.13
CA TRP A 464 -4.44 2.85 -0.03
C TRP A 464 -4.32 3.56 1.33
N ASN A 465 -3.35 4.46 1.51
CA ASN A 465 -3.26 5.31 2.70
C ASN A 465 -4.21 6.53 2.69
N SER A 466 -5.08 6.66 1.69
CA SER A 466 -5.99 7.81 1.54
C SER A 466 -7.37 7.52 2.12
N ASN A 467 -8.02 8.52 2.69
CA ASN A 467 -9.38 8.40 3.21
C ASN A 467 -10.40 8.14 2.09
N ALA A 468 -10.92 6.91 2.01
CA ALA A 468 -11.90 6.50 1.00
C ALA A 468 -13.27 7.20 1.13
N TYR A 469 -13.58 7.78 2.29
CA TYR A 469 -14.83 8.48 2.60
C TYR A 469 -14.75 10.00 2.42
N SER A 470 -13.58 10.54 2.05
CA SER A 470 -13.45 11.97 1.77
C SER A 470 -14.40 12.40 0.66
N LEU A 471 -15.28 13.37 0.95
CA LEU A 471 -16.28 13.83 -0.02
C LEU A 471 -15.69 14.81 -1.03
N ASP A 472 -14.85 15.73 -0.56
CA ASP A 472 -14.32 16.83 -1.36
C ASP A 472 -12.79 16.78 -1.35
N TYR A 473 -12.19 16.59 -2.53
CA TYR A 473 -10.73 16.50 -2.68
C TYR A 473 -10.29 16.68 -4.14
N GLY A 474 -8.98 16.82 -4.35
CA GLY A 474 -8.37 16.89 -5.66
C GLY A 474 -8.16 18.31 -6.18
N THR A 475 -7.19 18.46 -7.06
CA THR A 475 -6.81 19.76 -7.64
C THR A 475 -6.83 19.74 -9.16
N GLY A 476 -6.67 18.56 -9.79
CA GLY A 476 -6.46 18.43 -11.23
C GLY A 476 -5.05 18.82 -11.68
N PHE A 477 -4.10 19.01 -10.74
CA PHE A 477 -2.70 19.34 -11.02
C PHE A 477 -1.73 18.22 -10.65
N LYS A 478 -2.24 17.05 -10.27
CA LYS A 478 -1.43 15.88 -9.97
C LYS A 478 -2.07 14.65 -10.60
N GLU A 479 -1.22 13.75 -11.05
CA GLU A 479 -1.61 12.40 -11.41
C GLU A 479 -1.15 11.42 -10.33
N GLU A 480 -2.01 10.44 -10.01
CA GLU A 480 -1.67 9.33 -9.13
C GLU A 480 -1.16 8.13 -9.94
N ASP A 481 -0.24 7.36 -9.35
CA ASP A 481 0.29 6.19 -10.00
C ASP A 481 -0.68 4.99 -9.89
N PRO A 482 -0.68 4.05 -10.85
CA PRO A 482 -1.59 2.90 -10.86
C PRO A 482 -1.26 1.79 -9.86
N THR A 483 -0.20 1.91 -9.06
CA THR A 483 0.25 0.84 -8.15
C THR A 483 -0.86 0.29 -7.26
N PRO A 484 -1.75 1.11 -6.66
CA PRO A 484 -2.85 0.59 -5.85
C PRO A 484 -3.73 -0.43 -6.59
N PHE A 485 -4.01 -0.19 -7.87
CA PHE A 485 -4.73 -1.14 -8.72
C PHE A 485 -3.86 -2.36 -9.04
N LEU A 486 -2.59 -2.16 -9.45
CA LEU A 486 -1.71 -3.23 -9.88
C LEU A 486 -1.43 -4.24 -8.76
N ILE A 487 -1.08 -3.78 -7.55
CA ILE A 487 -0.82 -4.68 -6.42
C ILE A 487 -2.07 -5.46 -6.00
N SER A 488 -3.23 -4.83 -6.08
CA SER A 488 -4.51 -5.45 -5.78
C SER A 488 -4.87 -6.55 -6.76
N TYR A 489 -4.77 -6.24 -8.06
CA TYR A 489 -5.07 -7.20 -9.12
C TYR A 489 -4.13 -8.40 -9.07
N TRP A 490 -2.81 -8.15 -9.02
CA TRP A 490 -1.82 -9.23 -9.04
C TRP A 490 -1.80 -10.02 -7.74
N GLY A 491 -2.00 -9.37 -6.58
CA GLY A 491 -2.15 -10.05 -5.29
C GLY A 491 -3.38 -10.96 -5.26
N MET A 492 -4.55 -10.46 -5.67
CA MET A 492 -5.75 -11.29 -5.79
C MET A 492 -5.59 -12.44 -6.79
N ARG A 493 -4.88 -12.23 -7.91
CA ARG A 493 -4.56 -13.32 -8.86
C ARG A 493 -3.64 -14.37 -8.25
N TYR A 494 -2.57 -13.95 -7.58
CA TYR A 494 -1.61 -14.84 -6.94
C TYR A 494 -2.27 -15.74 -5.88
N PHE A 495 -3.23 -15.20 -5.13
CA PHE A 495 -3.99 -15.95 -4.11
C PHE A 495 -5.27 -16.62 -4.64
N ASN A 496 -5.48 -16.65 -5.96
CA ASN A 496 -6.65 -17.27 -6.60
C ASN A 496 -8.01 -16.71 -6.12
N LEU A 497 -8.07 -15.39 -5.92
CA LEU A 497 -9.26 -14.67 -5.44
C LEU A 497 -10.05 -13.97 -6.56
N LEU A 498 -9.57 -13.98 -7.81
CA LEU A 498 -10.32 -13.44 -8.96
C LEU A 498 -11.19 -14.48 -9.69
N GLY A 499 -11.00 -15.77 -9.41
CA GLY A 499 -11.73 -16.84 -10.09
C GLY A 499 -11.37 -17.01 -11.58
N GLU A 500 -10.18 -16.53 -11.99
CA GLU A 500 -9.64 -16.58 -13.36
C GLU A 500 -8.40 -17.45 -13.50
#